data_AF-A0A9E4WE83-F1
#
_entry.id   AF-A0A9E4WE83-F1
#
_cell.length_a   1.000
_cell.length_b   1.000
_cell.length_c   1.000
_cell.angle_alpha   90.00
_cell.angle_beta   90.00
_cell.angle_gamma   90.00
#
_symmetry.space_group_name_H-M   'P 1'
#
loop_
_entity.id
_entity.type
_entity.pdbx_description
1 polymer ?
#
loop_
_entity_poly.entity_id
_entity_poly.type
_entity_poly.pdbx_seq_one_letter_code
_entity_poly.pdbx_strand_id
1 'polypeptide(L)' 'MSQEVTVKERRRAMRACRHHWIIETPHGKTSRGHCKHCGTNKRFLNAAEDARWAGGRGMGRWA' A
#
# COMPACT_ATOMS: atom_id res chain seq x y z
N MET A 1 -15.88 4.59 -34.30
CA MET A 1 -15.21 3.45 -33.66
C MET A 1 -14.23 4.01 -32.64
N SER A 2 -14.71 4.33 -31.43
CA SER A 2 -14.09 5.39 -30.61
C SER A 2 -13.62 4.94 -29.23
N GLN A 3 -13.21 3.68 -29.07
CA GLN A 3 -12.78 3.16 -27.76
C GLN A 3 -11.51 2.33 -27.85
N GLU A 4 -10.43 2.90 -28.40
CA GLU A 4 -9.09 2.30 -28.37
C GLU A 4 -8.04 3.22 -27.75
N VAL A 5 -8.44 4.21 -26.95
CA VAL A 5 -7.51 4.90 -26.05
C VAL A 5 -7.08 3.89 -24.99
N THR A 6 -5.80 3.57 -25.00
CA THR A 6 -5.35 2.18 -25.03
C THR A 6 -5.36 1.51 -23.65
N VAL A 7 -5.87 0.28 -23.58
CA VAL A 7 -5.67 -0.63 -22.43
C VAL A 7 -4.18 -0.74 -22.05
N LYS A 8 -3.29 -0.55 -23.03
CA LYS A 8 -1.83 -0.56 -22.90
C LYS A 8 -1.30 0.63 -22.07
N GLU A 9 -1.81 1.84 -22.27
CA GLU A 9 -1.41 3.00 -21.48
C GLU A 9 -1.95 2.95 -20.06
N ARG A 10 -3.18 2.49 -19.85
CA ARG A 10 -3.70 2.25 -18.49
C ARG A 10 -2.86 1.20 -17.76
N ARG A 11 -2.44 0.13 -18.44
CA ARG A 11 -1.50 -0.87 -17.88
C ARG A 11 -0.13 -0.27 -17.55
N ARG A 12 0.39 0.65 -18.36
CA ARG A 12 1.67 1.32 -18.10
C ARG A 12 1.57 2.30 -16.93
N ALA A 13 0.46 3.04 -16.82
CA ALA A 13 0.15 3.89 -15.68
C ALA A 13 -0.04 3.08 -14.39
N MET A 14 -0.67 1.91 -14.45
CA MET A 14 -0.74 0.97 -13.30
C MET A 14 0.66 0.51 -12.86
N ARG A 15 1.59 0.27 -13.79
CA ARG A 15 2.99 -0.09 -13.46
C ARG A 15 3.79 1.04 -12.82
N ALA A 16 3.43 2.30 -13.09
CA ALA A 16 4.06 3.48 -12.50
C ALA A 16 3.25 4.06 -11.31
N CYS A 17 2.17 3.39 -10.90
CA CYS A 17 1.29 3.91 -9.87
C CYS A 17 1.99 3.87 -8.51
N ARG A 18 2.30 5.05 -7.96
CA ARG A 18 2.70 5.22 -6.56
C ARG A 18 1.47 4.95 -5.70
N HIS A 19 1.30 3.69 -5.28
CA HIS A 19 0.09 3.26 -4.62
C HIS A 19 -0.08 3.96 -3.27
N HIS A 20 -1.00 4.92 -3.23
CA HIS A 20 -1.53 5.46 -1.99
C HIS A 20 -2.58 4.49 -1.46
N TRP A 21 -2.21 3.70 -0.46
CA TRP A 21 -3.06 2.67 0.13
C TRP A 21 -3.99 3.27 1.19
N ILE A 22 -5.28 3.16 0.96
CA ILE A 22 -6.31 3.42 1.96
C ILE A 22 -6.63 2.09 2.62
N ILE A 23 -6.27 1.95 3.89
CA ILE A 23 -6.48 0.73 4.67
C ILE A 23 -7.80 0.89 5.43
N GLU A 24 -8.72 -0.05 5.21
CA GLU A 24 -10.01 -0.08 5.89
C GLU A 24 -9.86 -0.47 7.36
N THR A 25 -10.94 -0.28 8.13
CA THR A 25 -11.00 -0.66 9.53
C THR A 25 -10.49 -2.10 9.73
N PRO A 26 -9.57 -2.32 10.69
CA PRO A 26 -8.97 -3.61 10.88
C PRO A 26 -10.00 -4.66 11.28
N HIS A 27 -10.01 -5.76 10.54
CA HIS A 27 -10.87 -6.91 10.80
C HIS A 27 -10.02 -8.11 11.26
N GLY A 28 -9.42 -7.97 12.43
CA GLY A 28 -8.55 -9.00 13.05
C GLY A 28 -7.06 -8.84 12.68
N LYS A 29 -6.40 -9.94 12.31
CA LYS A 29 -4.94 -9.97 12.03
C LYS A 29 -4.55 -9.27 10.72
N THR A 30 -5.49 -9.13 9.80
CA THR A 30 -5.29 -8.48 8.51
C THR A 30 -6.31 -7.39 8.26
N SER A 31 -5.90 -6.32 7.60
CA SER A 31 -6.78 -5.32 7.00
C SER A 31 -6.73 -5.43 5.49
N ARG A 32 -7.84 -5.06 4.85
CA ARG A 32 -7.85 -4.83 3.40
C ARG A 32 -7.52 -3.37 3.16
N GLY A 33 -6.64 -3.12 2.20
CA GLY A 33 -6.39 -1.79 1.68
C GLY A 33 -6.61 -1.74 0.18
N HIS A 34 -7.08 -0.61 -0.30
CA HIS A 34 -7.22 -0.35 -1.73
C HIS A 34 -6.46 0.91 -2.12
N CYS A 35 -5.93 0.93 -3.34
CA CYS A 35 -5.22 2.10 -3.84
C CYS A 35 -6.23 3.16 -4.30
N LYS A 36 -6.12 4.39 -3.78
CA LYS A 36 -6.98 5.52 -4.19
C LYS A 36 -6.86 5.88 -5.67
N HIS A 37 -5.70 5.62 -6.29
CA HIS A 37 -5.41 6.05 -7.66
C HIS A 37 -5.79 5.00 -8.72
N CYS A 38 -5.49 3.73 -8.48
CA CYS A 38 -5.71 2.66 -9.46
C CYS A 38 -6.76 1.62 -9.03
N GLY A 39 -7.23 1.67 -7.78
CA GLY A 39 -8.23 0.74 -7.25
C GLY A 39 -7.70 -0.66 -6.92
N THR A 40 -6.39 -0.92 -7.05
CA THR A 40 -5.81 -2.22 -6.69
C THR A 40 -6.05 -2.51 -5.22
N ASN A 41 -6.46 -3.74 -4.90
CA ASN A 41 -6.61 -4.21 -3.52
C ASN A 41 -5.39 -4.99 -3.05
N LYS A 42 -5.02 -4.83 -1.77
CA LYS A 42 -3.93 -5.54 -1.11
C LYS A 42 -4.31 -5.80 0.34
N ARG A 43 -3.93 -6.96 0.86
CA ARG A 43 -4.07 -7.27 2.29
C ARG A 43 -2.82 -6.83 3.03
N PHE A 44 -3.03 -6.20 4.18
CA PHE A 44 -2.01 -5.72 5.10
C PHE A 44 -2.15 -6.51 6.41
N LEU A 45 -1.03 -6.86 7.02
CA LEU A 45 -1.02 -7.45 8.36
C LEU A 45 -1.08 -6.31 9.39
N ASN A 46 -1.96 -6.44 10.37
CA ASN A 46 -2.19 -5.42 11.40
C ASN A 46 -1.17 -5.52 12.53
N ALA A 47 -0.72 -6.74 12.80
CA ALA A 47 0.42 -7.00 13.65
C ALA A 47 1.58 -7.40 12.73
N ALA A 48 2.65 -6.63 12.75
CA ALA A 48 3.91 -7.12 12.23
C ALA A 48 4.45 -8.13 13.24
N GLU A 49 4.25 -9.42 12.99
CA GLU A 49 4.72 -10.49 13.88
C GLU A 49 6.25 -10.46 14.06
N ASP A 50 6.96 -9.73 13.18
CA ASP A 50 8.43 -9.61 13.24
C ASP A 50 8.94 -8.30 12.61
N ALA A 51 8.24 -7.17 12.75
CA ALA A 51 8.88 -5.87 12.48
C ALA A 51 9.85 -5.56 13.61
N ARG A 52 11.00 -6.24 13.58
CA ARG A 52 12.26 -5.67 14.03
C ARG A 52 12.30 -4.27 13.43
N TRP A 53 12.09 -3.26 14.27
CA TRP A 53 12.37 -1.87 13.94
C TRP A 53 13.89 -1.75 13.79
N ALA A 54 14.43 -2.32 12.71
CA ALA A 54 15.81 -2.21 12.31
C ALA A 54 16.03 -0.85 11.61
N GLY A 55 15.62 0.22 12.29
CA GLY A 55 16.06 1.59 12.02
C GLY A 55 17.04 1.95 13.12
N GLY A 56 18.33 1.66 12.88
CA GLY A 56 19.36 1.66 13.90
C GLY A 56 19.61 3.00 14.62
N ARG A 57 20.07 2.84 15.86
CA ARG A 57 20.91 3.75 16.67
C ARG A 57 20.34 5.13 16.97
N GLY A 58 19.80 5.26 18.18
CA GLY A 58 19.54 6.55 18.80
C GLY A 58 18.83 6.42 20.14
N MET A 59 19.42 5.69 21.09
CA MET A 59 19.03 5.76 22.49
C MET A 59 19.35 7.17 23.02
N GLY A 60 18.45 8.12 22.79
CA GLY A 60 18.44 9.42 23.43
C GLY A 60 17.70 9.30 24.76
N ARG A 61 18.41 9.53 25.86
CA ARG A 61 17.87 9.67 27.22
C ARG A 61 16.63 10.58 27.21
N TRP A 62 15.54 10.09 27.76
CA TRP A 62 14.50 10.94 28.33
C TRP A 62 15.07 11.43 29.67
N ALA A 63 15.56 12.68 29.67
CA ALA A 63 15.89 13.42 30.87
C ALA A 63 14.71 14.33 31.20
#